data_AF-A0A7Y4NQX4-F1
#
_entry.id   AF-A0A7Y4NQX4-F1
#
_cell.length_a   1.000
_cell.length_b   1.000
_cell.length_c   1.000
_cell.angle_alpha   90.00
_cell.angle_beta   90.00
_cell.angle_gamma   90.00
#
_symmetry.space_group_name_H-M   'P 1'
#
loop_
_entity.id
_entity.type
_entity.pdbx_description
1 polymer ?
#
loop_
_entity_poly.entity_id
_entity_poly.type
_entity_poly.pdbx_seq_one_letter_code
_entity_poly.pdbx_strand_id
1 'polypeptide(L)'
;MNFISRALVLGSLSTVVGCASMKGGTKPPETTTPPPAASLVDNCDDTQKAVSKEADAMAAPYGIDQHIDKNFPDRKVSWLMTDSAYQKFVVQTGAKNFGRCNDVGCYLFAAPSGTIQGAVEKAKTADGKHDPAMLGQALGLPAANFEGPLRMMTLDLAAQKVCTRLPVEADPGVWKCTTPDEKDCFKFGGYTSGGVPEVMVINAPVADTQVSEIP
;
A
#
# COMPACT_ATOMS: atom_id res chain seq x y z
N MET A 1 -50.63 -29.37 54.87
CA MET A 1 -51.11 -29.28 56.27
C MET A 1 -50.11 -28.48 57.09
N ASN A 2 -50.62 -27.42 57.74
CA ASN A 2 -50.11 -26.62 58.88
C ASN A 2 -48.66 -26.08 58.85
N PHE A 3 -48.41 -24.78 58.75
CA PHE A 3 -48.60 -23.66 59.73
C PHE A 3 -47.86 -23.84 61.08
N ILE A 4 -46.71 -23.14 61.23
CA ILE A 4 -46.20 -22.48 62.45
C ILE A 4 -45.29 -21.33 61.94
N SER A 5 -45.65 -20.04 61.92
CA SER A 5 -45.99 -19.05 62.96
C SER A 5 -44.86 -18.65 63.93
N ARG A 6 -44.40 -17.39 63.74
CA ARG A 6 -44.08 -16.36 64.78
C ARG A 6 -42.88 -16.63 65.71
N ALA A 7 -42.05 -15.67 66.14
CA ALA A 7 -41.95 -14.21 66.02
C ALA A 7 -40.61 -13.74 66.65
N LEU A 8 -40.41 -12.40 66.69
CA LEU A 8 -39.54 -11.60 67.60
C LEU A 8 -38.07 -11.46 67.15
N VAL A 9 -37.42 -10.29 67.05
CA VAL A 9 -37.57 -8.97 67.72
C VAL A 9 -36.98 -7.83 66.86
N LEU A 10 -37.69 -6.70 66.91
CA LEU A 10 -37.33 -5.27 66.83
C LEU A 10 -35.88 -4.82 66.51
N GLY A 11 -35.80 -3.70 65.78
CA GLY A 11 -34.70 -2.74 65.98
C GLY A 11 -34.52 -1.63 64.92
N SER A 12 -35.45 -0.67 64.87
CA SER A 12 -35.22 0.76 64.59
C SER A 12 -34.54 1.17 63.26
N LEU A 13 -35.33 1.57 62.26
CA LEU A 13 -35.60 2.97 61.88
C LEU A 13 -34.36 3.89 61.71
N SER A 14 -34.01 4.14 60.45
CA SER A 14 -33.78 5.49 59.92
C SER A 14 -34.06 5.49 58.42
N THR A 15 -35.25 5.95 58.08
CA THR A 15 -35.68 6.28 56.72
C THR A 15 -35.11 7.64 56.32
N VAL A 16 -34.32 7.69 55.25
CA VAL A 16 -34.31 8.86 54.38
C VAL A 16 -34.67 8.38 52.98
N VAL A 17 -35.85 8.82 52.55
CA VAL A 17 -36.47 8.56 51.26
C VAL A 17 -35.78 9.44 50.21
N GLY A 18 -35.42 8.84 49.07
CA GLY A 18 -34.98 9.56 47.88
C GLY A 18 -34.77 8.61 46.70
N CYS A 19 -35.78 8.53 45.83
CA CYS A 19 -35.98 7.54 44.79
C CYS A 19 -34.94 7.49 43.65
N ALA A 20 -34.63 6.25 43.25
CA ALA A 20 -34.63 5.71 41.88
C ALA A 20 -34.01 6.51 40.71
N SER A 21 -32.85 6.04 40.25
CA SER A 21 -32.73 5.36 38.95
C SER A 21 -31.29 4.86 38.77
N MET A 22 -31.12 3.53 38.79
CA MET A 22 -29.89 2.91 38.30
C MET A 22 -29.83 3.09 36.78
N LYS A 23 -29.05 4.07 36.32
CA LYS A 23 -28.66 4.16 34.92
C LYS A 23 -27.32 3.46 34.78
N GLY A 24 -27.35 2.21 34.33
CA GLY A 24 -26.17 1.49 33.87
C GLY A 24 -25.50 2.30 32.76
N GLY A 25 -24.40 2.95 33.11
CA GLY A 25 -23.53 3.64 32.17
C GLY A 25 -22.42 2.68 31.77
N THR A 26 -22.69 1.80 30.82
CA THR A 26 -21.61 1.12 30.08
C THR A 26 -20.85 2.23 29.34
N LYS A 27 -19.62 2.53 29.77
CA LYS A 27 -18.72 3.45 29.05
C LYS A 27 -18.71 3.00 27.58
N PRO A 28 -19.06 3.86 26.61
CA PRO A 28 -18.90 3.53 25.20
C PRO A 28 -17.45 3.12 24.96
N PRO A 29 -17.18 2.06 24.17
CA PRO A 29 -15.82 1.74 23.79
C PRO A 29 -15.17 2.98 23.17
N GLU A 30 -14.05 3.42 23.75
CA GLU A 30 -13.21 4.44 23.14
C GLU A 30 -12.77 3.91 21.77
N THR A 31 -13.46 4.35 20.71
CA THR A 31 -12.96 4.28 19.34
C THR A 31 -11.74 5.18 19.28
N THR A 32 -10.62 4.64 19.73
CA THR A 32 -9.31 5.26 19.55
C THR A 32 -8.98 5.04 18.08
N THR A 33 -9.41 5.97 17.23
CA THR A 33 -8.92 6.01 15.84
C THR A 33 -7.40 6.13 15.92
N PRO A 34 -6.63 5.20 15.32
CA PRO A 34 -5.20 5.33 15.24
C PRO A 34 -4.84 6.70 14.66
N PRO A 35 -3.79 7.37 15.15
CA PRO A 35 -3.34 8.62 14.56
C PRO A 35 -3.08 8.42 13.05
N PRO A 36 -3.38 9.43 12.21
CA PRO A 36 -3.06 9.36 10.79
C PRO A 36 -1.59 9.00 10.61
N ALA A 37 -1.31 8.04 9.75
CA ALA A 37 0.06 7.68 9.44
C ALA A 37 0.75 8.88 8.74
N ALA A 38 2.03 9.11 9.06
CA ALA A 38 2.79 10.22 8.49
C ALA A 38 2.81 10.15 6.95
N SER A 39 2.82 11.31 6.30
CA SER A 39 2.90 11.35 4.85
C SER A 39 4.25 10.82 4.38
N LEU A 40 4.24 9.99 3.34
CA LEU A 40 5.48 9.51 2.72
C LEU A 40 6.16 10.61 1.88
N VAL A 41 5.44 11.69 1.57
CA VAL A 41 5.98 12.89 0.91
C VAL A 41 6.89 13.68 1.84
N ASP A 42 6.75 13.55 3.16
CA ASP A 42 7.63 14.24 4.11
C ASP A 42 9.10 13.82 3.95
N ASN A 43 9.33 12.58 3.48
CA ASN A 43 10.65 12.02 3.17
C ASN A 43 11.24 12.53 1.84
N CYS A 44 10.47 13.25 1.04
CA CYS A 44 10.92 13.80 -0.22
C CYS A 44 11.77 15.07 -0.04
N ASP A 45 12.70 15.29 -0.98
CA ASP A 45 13.36 16.58 -1.13
C ASP A 45 12.38 17.66 -1.61
N ASP A 46 12.82 18.92 -1.60
CA ASP A 46 11.95 20.06 -1.95
C ASP A 46 11.45 20.01 -3.39
N THR A 47 12.23 19.43 -4.31
CA THR A 47 11.81 19.29 -5.71
C THR A 47 10.70 18.26 -5.83
N GLN A 48 10.85 17.09 -5.22
CA GLN A 48 9.83 16.05 -5.23
C GLN A 48 8.57 16.46 -4.44
N LYS A 49 8.71 17.26 -3.37
CA LYS A 49 7.58 17.88 -2.67
C LYS A 49 6.77 18.82 -3.56
N ALA A 50 7.44 19.65 -4.35
CA ALA A 50 6.78 20.54 -5.30
C ALA A 50 6.00 19.74 -6.36
N VAL A 51 6.62 18.72 -6.94
CA VAL A 51 5.96 17.80 -7.91
C VAL A 51 4.76 17.11 -7.27
N SER A 52 4.89 16.62 -6.03
CA SER A 52 3.78 15.96 -5.33
C SER A 52 2.60 16.92 -5.11
N LYS A 53 2.87 18.17 -4.75
CA LYS A 53 1.82 19.18 -4.55
C LYS A 53 1.05 19.47 -5.84
N GLU A 54 1.74 19.58 -6.96
CA GLU A 54 1.09 19.75 -8.28
C GLU A 54 0.27 18.52 -8.67
N ALA A 55 0.81 17.32 -8.43
CA ALA A 55 0.09 16.07 -8.64
C ALA A 55 -1.18 15.99 -7.79
N ASP A 56 -1.12 16.30 -6.49
CA ASP A 56 -2.29 16.29 -5.61
C ASP A 56 -3.36 17.29 -6.04
N ALA A 57 -2.95 18.46 -6.55
CA ALA A 57 -3.89 19.43 -7.10
C ALA A 57 -4.62 18.90 -8.34
N MET A 58 -3.92 18.15 -9.21
CA MET A 58 -4.53 17.50 -10.37
C MET A 58 -5.41 16.30 -9.99
N ALA A 59 -5.06 15.58 -8.92
CA ALA A 59 -5.78 14.40 -8.43
C ALA A 59 -6.95 14.74 -7.49
N ALA A 60 -7.21 16.02 -7.25
CA ALA A 60 -8.22 16.47 -6.31
C ALA A 60 -9.61 15.82 -6.60
N PRO A 61 -10.34 15.37 -5.56
CA PRO A 61 -10.07 15.59 -4.14
C PRO A 61 -9.19 14.50 -3.47
N TYR A 62 -8.61 13.57 -4.22
CA TYR A 62 -7.89 12.40 -3.67
C TYR A 62 -6.41 12.43 -4.08
N GLY A 63 -5.58 13.05 -3.25
CA GLY A 63 -4.13 13.10 -3.43
C GLY A 63 -3.41 11.83 -2.97
N ILE A 64 -2.09 11.89 -2.89
CA ILE A 64 -1.22 10.77 -2.54
C ILE A 64 -1.55 10.14 -1.20
N ASP A 65 -1.79 10.92 -0.13
CA ASP A 65 -2.03 10.35 1.19
C ASP A 65 -3.32 9.52 1.20
N GLN A 66 -4.39 10.01 0.57
CA GLN A 66 -5.62 9.24 0.40
C GLN A 66 -5.42 8.01 -0.49
N HIS A 67 -4.58 8.12 -1.52
CA HIS A 67 -4.24 7.00 -2.39
C HIS A 67 -3.48 5.89 -1.64
N ILE A 68 -2.49 6.26 -0.81
CA ILE A 68 -1.72 5.33 0.03
C ILE A 68 -2.64 4.66 1.05
N ASP A 69 -3.39 5.44 1.83
CA ASP A 69 -4.21 4.91 2.91
C ASP A 69 -5.32 3.97 2.40
N LYS A 70 -5.83 4.23 1.20
CA LYS A 70 -6.84 3.36 0.56
C LYS A 70 -6.24 2.08 -0.01
N ASN A 71 -5.12 2.18 -0.73
CA ASN A 71 -4.67 1.10 -1.60
C ASN A 71 -3.45 0.32 -1.08
N PHE A 72 -2.72 0.86 -0.10
CA PHE A 72 -1.48 0.31 0.44
C PHE A 72 -1.59 0.13 1.97
N PRO A 73 -2.49 -0.78 2.44
CA PRO A 73 -2.86 -0.87 3.85
C PRO A 73 -1.70 -1.27 4.78
N ASP A 74 -0.69 -1.97 4.25
CA ASP A 74 0.54 -2.33 4.97
C ASP A 74 1.72 -1.40 4.64
N ARG A 75 1.50 -0.40 3.77
CA ARG A 75 2.51 0.52 3.24
C ARG A 75 3.72 -0.19 2.63
N LYS A 76 3.53 -1.41 2.14
CA LYS A 76 4.53 -2.16 1.40
C LYS A 76 4.24 -2.11 -0.07
N VAL A 77 5.31 -2.00 -0.83
CA VAL A 77 5.26 -2.04 -2.28
C VAL A 77 6.10 -3.15 -2.83
N SER A 78 5.68 -3.65 -3.98
CA SER A 78 6.47 -4.59 -4.75
C SER A 78 6.53 -4.15 -6.21
N TRP A 79 7.53 -4.68 -6.91
CA TRP A 79 7.66 -4.60 -8.35
C TRP A 79 8.33 -5.87 -8.87
N LEU A 80 8.16 -6.12 -10.17
CA LEU A 80 8.75 -7.26 -10.85
C LEU A 80 9.81 -6.78 -11.84
N MET A 81 10.90 -7.51 -11.92
CA MET A 81 11.90 -7.38 -12.98
C MET A 81 12.18 -8.77 -13.53
N THR A 82 12.50 -8.89 -14.82
CA THR A 82 13.08 -10.15 -15.30
C THR A 82 14.40 -10.41 -14.58
N ASP A 83 14.74 -11.68 -14.36
CA ASP A 83 16.01 -12.05 -13.74
C ASP A 83 17.19 -11.46 -14.55
N SER A 84 17.11 -11.49 -15.88
CA SER A 84 18.11 -10.89 -16.76
C SER A 84 18.28 -9.39 -16.53
N ALA A 85 17.20 -8.63 -16.35
CA ALA A 85 17.26 -7.21 -16.04
C ALA A 85 17.83 -6.97 -14.63
N TYR A 86 17.45 -7.78 -13.64
CA TYR A 86 18.00 -7.68 -12.28
C TYR A 86 19.52 -7.91 -12.28
N GLN A 87 19.99 -8.98 -12.92
CA GLN A 87 21.42 -9.26 -13.02
C GLN A 87 22.17 -8.12 -13.70
N LYS A 88 21.65 -7.62 -14.83
CA LYS A 88 22.29 -6.58 -15.62
C LYS A 88 22.33 -5.23 -14.91
N PHE A 89 21.22 -4.79 -14.35
CA PHE A 89 21.06 -3.40 -13.88
C PHE A 89 21.24 -3.21 -12.39
N VAL A 90 21.22 -4.29 -11.60
CA VAL A 90 21.39 -4.23 -10.15
C VAL A 90 22.70 -4.89 -9.74
N VAL A 91 22.89 -6.16 -10.11
CA VAL A 91 24.05 -6.95 -9.66
C VAL A 91 25.33 -6.49 -10.33
N GLN A 92 25.37 -6.48 -11.67
CA GLN A 92 26.60 -6.16 -12.43
C GLN A 92 27.04 -4.70 -12.26
N THR A 93 26.09 -3.78 -12.10
CA THR A 93 26.37 -2.35 -11.89
C THR A 93 26.68 -2.02 -10.43
N GLY A 94 26.35 -2.91 -9.49
CA GLY A 94 26.42 -2.62 -8.06
C GLY A 94 25.49 -1.48 -7.64
N ALA A 95 24.30 -1.40 -8.25
CA ALA A 95 23.35 -0.32 -8.03
C ALA A 95 23.03 -0.14 -6.53
N LYS A 96 22.88 1.11 -6.10
CA LYS A 96 22.48 1.45 -4.72
C LYS A 96 20.99 1.63 -4.57
N ASN A 97 20.33 2.09 -5.63
CA ASN A 97 18.90 2.31 -5.68
C ASN A 97 18.31 1.58 -6.88
N PHE A 98 17.05 1.16 -6.75
CA PHE A 98 16.25 0.65 -7.85
C PHE A 98 15.59 1.78 -8.65
N GLY A 99 15.29 1.48 -9.91
CA GLY A 99 14.54 2.35 -10.80
C GLY A 99 15.36 2.85 -11.98
N ARG A 100 14.74 3.74 -12.76
CA ARG A 100 15.39 4.44 -13.87
C ARG A 100 16.07 5.68 -13.30
N CYS A 101 17.40 5.65 -13.27
CA CYS A 101 18.20 6.71 -12.65
C CYS A 101 18.59 7.80 -13.65
N ASN A 102 18.65 9.03 -13.17
CA ASN A 102 19.25 10.19 -13.81
C ASN A 102 20.10 10.96 -12.78
N ASP A 103 20.54 12.17 -13.12
CA ASP A 103 21.40 12.99 -12.26
C ASP A 103 20.74 13.44 -10.94
N VAL A 104 19.40 13.35 -10.84
CA VAL A 104 18.64 13.84 -9.68
C VAL A 104 18.04 12.71 -8.83
N GLY A 105 17.95 11.48 -9.34
CA GLY A 105 17.49 10.34 -8.56
C GLY A 105 17.12 9.11 -9.40
N CYS A 106 16.69 8.07 -8.72
CA CYS A 106 16.18 6.84 -9.33
C CYS A 106 14.67 6.70 -9.12
N TYR A 107 13.95 6.50 -10.22
CA TYR A 107 12.49 6.55 -10.28
C TYR A 107 11.95 5.15 -10.53
N LEU A 108 11.09 4.68 -9.62
CA LEU A 108 10.56 3.33 -9.64
C LEU A 108 9.03 3.35 -9.49
N PHE A 109 8.35 2.79 -10.47
CA PHE A 109 6.93 2.46 -10.35
C PHE A 109 6.77 1.19 -9.50
N ALA A 110 5.90 1.25 -8.49
CA ALA A 110 5.63 0.13 -7.60
C ALA A 110 4.15 0.04 -7.23
N ALA A 111 3.65 -1.18 -7.04
CA ALA A 111 2.27 -1.47 -6.71
C ALA A 111 2.17 -2.08 -5.29
N PRO A 112 0.97 -2.16 -4.66
CA PRO A 112 0.84 -2.74 -3.34
C PRO A 112 1.36 -4.18 -3.30
N SER A 113 2.16 -4.51 -2.28
CA SER A 113 2.81 -5.84 -2.20
C SER A 113 1.82 -6.99 -2.25
N GLY A 114 0.71 -6.89 -1.51
CA GLY A 114 -0.34 -7.92 -1.53
C GLY A 114 -0.97 -8.13 -2.91
N THR A 115 -1.04 -7.08 -3.74
CA THR A 115 -1.56 -7.17 -5.10
C THR A 115 -0.61 -7.97 -6.00
N ILE A 116 0.68 -7.65 -6.01
CA ILE A 116 1.66 -8.39 -6.82
C ILE A 116 1.81 -9.83 -6.34
N GLN A 117 1.94 -10.04 -5.03
CA GLN A 117 2.06 -11.38 -4.46
C GLN A 117 0.83 -12.24 -4.80
N GLY A 118 -0.37 -11.67 -4.68
CA GLY A 118 -1.61 -12.33 -5.07
C GLY A 118 -1.69 -12.62 -6.57
N ALA A 119 -1.17 -11.74 -7.43
CA ALA A 119 -1.12 -11.95 -8.88
C ALA A 119 -0.15 -13.08 -9.25
N VAL A 120 1.04 -13.10 -8.65
CA VAL A 120 2.05 -14.16 -8.83
C VAL A 120 1.49 -15.51 -8.39
N GLU A 121 0.86 -15.58 -7.21
CA GLU A 121 0.28 -16.84 -6.71
C GLU A 121 -0.83 -17.35 -7.63
N LYS A 122 -1.70 -16.46 -8.13
CA LYS A 122 -2.75 -16.84 -9.09
C LYS A 122 -2.21 -17.32 -10.43
N ALA A 123 -1.08 -16.78 -10.88
CA ALA A 123 -0.46 -17.14 -12.14
C ALA A 123 0.34 -18.45 -12.05
N LYS A 124 0.50 -19.03 -10.86
CA LYS A 124 1.34 -20.20 -10.65
C LYS A 124 0.81 -21.43 -11.38
N THR A 125 1.68 -22.08 -12.16
CA THR A 125 1.38 -23.28 -12.93
C THR A 125 1.71 -24.55 -12.14
N ALA A 126 1.21 -25.69 -12.59
CA ALA A 126 1.41 -26.98 -11.92
C ALA A 126 2.90 -27.42 -11.89
N ASP A 127 3.72 -26.96 -12.83
CA ASP A 127 5.18 -27.19 -12.85
C ASP A 127 5.96 -26.19 -11.97
N GLY A 128 5.25 -25.35 -11.21
CA GLY A 128 5.83 -24.42 -10.24
C GLY A 128 6.31 -23.10 -10.81
N LYS A 129 6.17 -22.88 -12.12
CA LYS A 129 6.42 -21.59 -12.80
C LYS A 129 5.22 -20.67 -12.71
N HIS A 130 5.22 -19.59 -13.49
CA HIS A 130 4.06 -18.72 -13.70
C HIS A 130 3.63 -18.68 -15.18
N ASP A 131 2.33 -18.42 -15.39
CA ASP A 131 1.76 -18.10 -16.69
C ASP A 131 1.85 -16.57 -16.93
N PRO A 132 2.64 -16.11 -17.93
CA PRO A 132 2.81 -14.69 -18.22
C PRO A 132 1.52 -13.97 -18.61
N ALA A 133 0.59 -14.67 -19.28
CA ALA A 133 -0.68 -14.09 -19.69
C ALA A 133 -1.60 -13.88 -18.49
N MET A 134 -1.65 -14.85 -17.57
CA MET A 134 -2.41 -14.69 -16.32
C MET A 134 -1.81 -13.59 -15.44
N LEU A 135 -0.48 -13.54 -15.32
CA LEU A 135 0.19 -12.51 -14.53
C LEU A 135 -0.02 -11.11 -15.14
N GLY A 136 0.13 -10.98 -16.45
CA GLY A 136 -0.13 -9.73 -17.16
C GLY A 136 -1.58 -9.28 -17.04
N GLN A 137 -2.55 -10.19 -17.21
CA GLN A 137 -3.95 -9.87 -17.00
C GLN A 137 -4.23 -9.40 -15.57
N ALA A 138 -3.66 -10.06 -14.57
CA ALA A 138 -3.85 -9.70 -13.16
C ALA A 138 -3.24 -8.35 -12.79
N LEU A 139 -2.14 -7.96 -13.46
CA LEU A 139 -1.44 -6.68 -13.23
C LEU A 139 -1.87 -5.56 -14.19
N GLY A 140 -2.70 -5.89 -15.18
CA GLY A 140 -3.13 -4.91 -16.18
C GLY A 140 -2.04 -4.52 -17.16
N LEU A 141 -1.12 -5.44 -17.47
CA LEU A 141 0.08 -5.20 -18.27
C LEU A 141 0.26 -6.30 -19.32
N PRO A 142 1.00 -6.06 -20.42
CA PRO A 142 1.25 -7.08 -21.46
C PRO A 142 1.96 -8.32 -20.92
N ALA A 143 1.53 -9.49 -21.38
CA ALA A 143 2.14 -10.78 -21.03
C ALA A 143 3.65 -10.83 -21.32
N ALA A 144 4.09 -10.17 -22.39
CA ALA A 144 5.50 -10.10 -22.80
C ALA A 144 6.42 -9.50 -21.72
N ASN A 145 5.88 -8.68 -20.81
CA ASN A 145 6.67 -8.11 -19.70
C ASN A 145 7.01 -9.14 -18.61
N PHE A 146 6.36 -10.31 -18.66
CA PHE A 146 6.44 -11.36 -17.64
C PHE A 146 6.95 -12.68 -18.21
N GLU A 147 7.67 -12.66 -19.33
CA GLU A 147 8.25 -13.88 -19.89
C GLU A 147 9.55 -14.27 -19.17
N GLY A 148 9.64 -15.55 -18.81
CA GLY A 148 10.81 -16.13 -18.16
C GLY A 148 10.92 -15.79 -16.66
N PRO A 149 12.00 -16.23 -15.99
CA PRO A 149 12.14 -16.04 -14.55
C PRO A 149 12.14 -14.56 -14.16
N LEU A 150 11.44 -14.25 -13.07
CA LEU A 150 11.34 -12.90 -12.53
C LEU A 150 11.96 -12.82 -11.13
N ARG A 151 12.30 -11.59 -10.75
CA ARG A 151 12.62 -11.18 -9.40
C ARG A 151 11.48 -10.31 -8.90
N MET A 152 10.90 -10.69 -7.77
CA MET A 152 9.98 -9.84 -7.03
C MET A 152 10.74 -9.14 -5.93
N MET A 153 10.74 -7.81 -5.99
CA MET A 153 11.31 -6.96 -4.97
C MET A 153 10.20 -6.44 -4.07
N THR A 154 10.44 -6.37 -2.77
CA THR A 154 9.47 -5.87 -1.79
C THR A 154 10.13 -4.91 -0.82
N LEU A 155 9.51 -3.76 -0.61
CA LEU A 155 10.02 -2.67 0.21
C LEU A 155 8.93 -2.16 1.16
N ASP A 156 9.29 -1.95 2.42
CA ASP A 156 8.45 -1.26 3.40
C ASP A 156 8.72 0.24 3.34
N LEU A 157 7.77 1.01 2.80
CA LEU A 157 7.97 2.43 2.52
C LEU A 157 8.18 3.25 3.80
N ALA A 158 7.42 2.93 4.85
CA ALA A 158 7.44 3.68 6.09
C ALA A 158 8.71 3.37 6.91
N ALA A 159 9.09 2.10 7.01
CA ALA A 159 10.30 1.69 7.72
C ALA A 159 11.57 2.29 7.07
N GLN A 160 11.58 2.37 5.74
CA GLN A 160 12.73 2.85 4.98
C GLN A 160 12.74 4.36 4.73
N LYS A 161 11.70 5.07 5.16
CA LYS A 161 11.55 6.53 4.99
C LYS A 161 11.83 6.98 3.55
N VAL A 162 11.27 6.24 2.59
CA VAL A 162 11.49 6.52 1.17
C VAL A 162 10.48 7.56 0.70
N CYS A 163 10.92 8.45 -0.18
CA CYS A 163 10.06 9.42 -0.83
C CYS A 163 9.09 8.70 -1.76
N THR A 164 7.79 8.88 -1.53
CA THR A 164 6.72 8.29 -2.34
C THR A 164 5.69 9.34 -2.70
N ARG A 165 5.34 9.41 -3.98
CA ARG A 165 4.30 10.32 -4.49
C ARG A 165 3.52 9.70 -5.66
N LEU A 166 2.49 10.40 -6.11
CA LEU A 166 1.80 10.03 -7.35
C LEU A 166 2.76 10.16 -8.54
N PRO A 167 2.75 9.22 -9.49
CA PRO A 167 3.51 9.39 -10.71
C PRO A 167 2.94 10.51 -11.59
N VAL A 168 3.82 11.19 -12.32
CA VAL A 168 3.48 12.28 -13.24
C VAL A 168 4.10 12.03 -14.61
N GLU A 169 3.59 12.66 -15.66
CA GLU A 169 4.02 12.40 -17.05
C GLU A 169 5.51 12.66 -17.32
N ALA A 170 6.16 13.49 -16.50
CA ALA A 170 7.58 13.82 -16.63
C ALA A 170 8.50 12.75 -16.01
N ASP A 171 7.96 11.77 -15.29
CA ASP A 171 8.76 10.76 -14.61
C ASP A 171 9.50 9.84 -15.59
N PRO A 172 10.78 9.54 -15.32
CA PRO A 172 11.51 8.53 -16.07
C PRO A 172 10.78 7.18 -16.07
N GLY A 173 10.52 6.65 -17.27
CA GLY A 173 9.83 5.37 -17.45
C GLY A 173 8.34 5.46 -17.73
N VAL A 174 7.74 6.65 -17.70
CA VAL A 174 6.37 6.87 -18.19
C VAL A 174 6.28 6.50 -19.67
N TRP A 175 5.40 5.55 -19.99
CA TRP A 175 5.02 5.25 -21.37
C TRP A 175 3.84 6.15 -21.78
N LYS A 176 4.09 7.14 -22.64
CA LYS A 176 3.04 8.07 -23.09
C LYS A 176 2.14 7.40 -24.12
N CYS A 177 0.84 7.65 -24.02
CA CYS A 177 -0.09 7.28 -25.08
C CYS A 177 0.28 8.06 -26.35
N THR A 178 0.54 7.39 -27.47
CA THR A 178 0.80 8.05 -28.75
C THR A 178 -0.48 8.29 -29.55
N THR A 179 -1.52 7.53 -29.24
CA THR A 179 -2.86 7.65 -29.83
C THR A 179 -3.96 7.55 -28.77
N PRO A 180 -5.17 8.12 -28.99
CA PRO A 180 -6.28 8.04 -28.03
C PRO A 180 -6.81 6.62 -27.77
N ASP A 181 -6.59 5.70 -28.72
CA ASP A 181 -7.08 4.32 -28.65
C ASP A 181 -6.14 3.40 -27.84
N GLU A 182 -4.93 3.87 -27.52
CA GLU A 182 -4.01 3.14 -26.67
C GLU A 182 -4.60 2.97 -25.27
N LYS A 183 -4.79 1.70 -24.92
CA LYS A 183 -5.28 1.32 -23.59
C LYS A 183 -4.13 1.08 -22.63
N ASP A 184 -2.96 0.70 -23.15
CA ASP A 184 -1.78 0.32 -22.39
C ASP A 184 -0.70 1.40 -22.40
N CYS A 185 -1.02 2.50 -21.75
CA CYS A 185 -0.13 3.64 -21.58
C CYS A 185 -0.42 4.31 -20.24
N PHE A 186 0.53 5.11 -19.77
CA PHE A 186 0.40 5.87 -18.54
C PHE A 186 -0.84 6.75 -18.58
N LYS A 187 -1.63 6.68 -17.53
CA LYS A 187 -2.74 7.58 -17.26
C LYS A 187 -2.53 8.14 -15.86
N PHE A 188 -2.57 9.45 -15.75
CA PHE A 188 -2.45 10.12 -14.47
C PHE A 188 -3.54 9.63 -13.50
N GLY A 189 -3.19 9.49 -12.22
CA GLY A 189 -4.13 9.10 -11.16
C GLY A 189 -3.64 8.00 -10.20
N GLY A 190 -2.41 7.51 -10.37
CA GLY A 190 -1.84 6.46 -9.49
C GLY A 190 -2.40 5.07 -9.77
N TYR A 191 -2.81 4.80 -11.01
CA TYR A 191 -3.28 3.47 -11.40
C TYR A 191 -2.67 3.09 -12.75
N THR A 192 -2.34 1.82 -12.91
CA THR A 192 -1.96 1.26 -14.22
C THR A 192 -3.13 1.34 -15.19
N SER A 193 -2.86 1.13 -16.48
CA SER A 193 -3.86 0.99 -17.54
C SER A 193 -4.97 -0.02 -17.22
N GLY A 194 -4.63 -1.10 -16.52
CA GLY A 194 -5.58 -2.11 -16.04
C GLY A 194 -6.14 -1.88 -14.64
N GLY A 195 -5.91 -0.71 -14.03
CA GLY A 195 -6.56 -0.31 -12.77
C GLY A 195 -5.87 -0.81 -11.50
N VAL A 196 -4.63 -1.29 -11.58
CA VAL A 196 -3.85 -1.65 -10.39
C VAL A 196 -3.29 -0.37 -9.74
N PRO A 197 -3.45 -0.16 -8.42
CA PRO A 197 -2.85 0.99 -7.75
C PRO A 197 -1.33 1.01 -7.91
N GLU A 198 -0.77 2.19 -8.12
CA GLU A 198 0.64 2.38 -8.42
C GLU A 198 1.13 3.72 -7.88
N VAL A 199 2.35 3.72 -7.37
CA VAL A 199 3.05 4.90 -6.87
C VAL A 199 4.43 5.03 -7.47
N MET A 200 4.95 6.26 -7.45
CA MET A 200 6.33 6.55 -7.78
C MET A 200 7.15 6.56 -6.49
N VAL A 201 8.13 5.67 -6.41
CA VAL A 201 9.08 5.55 -5.31
C VAL A 201 10.42 6.09 -5.77
N ILE A 202 10.96 7.07 -5.03
CA ILE A 202 12.20 7.75 -5.38
C ILE A 202 13.34 7.23 -4.52
N ASN A 203 14.43 6.80 -5.16
CA ASN A 203 15.62 6.26 -4.51
C ASN A 203 15.35 5.05 -3.60
N ALA A 204 14.52 4.10 -4.07
CA ALA A 204 14.27 2.84 -3.38
C ALA A 204 15.60 2.08 -3.16
N PRO A 205 16.03 1.82 -1.91
CA PRO A 205 17.37 1.27 -1.63
C PRO A 205 17.46 -0.22 -1.97
N VAL A 206 18.59 -0.63 -2.57
CA VAL A 206 18.84 -2.04 -2.89
C VAL A 206 19.08 -2.88 -1.64
N ALA A 207 19.81 -2.33 -0.65
CA ALA A 207 20.22 -3.07 0.55
C ALA A 207 19.05 -3.50 1.44
N ASP A 208 17.97 -2.72 1.48
CA ASP A 208 16.83 -2.92 2.38
C ASP A 208 15.60 -3.51 1.69
N THR A 209 15.76 -3.93 0.43
CA THR A 209 14.69 -4.54 -0.36
C THR A 209 14.77 -6.06 -0.25
N GLN A 210 13.66 -6.70 0.11
CA GLN A 210 13.54 -8.16 0.03
C GLN A 210 13.44 -8.58 -1.44
N VAL A 211 14.28 -9.54 -1.86
CA VAL A 211 14.27 -10.08 -3.22
C VAL A 211 13.87 -11.56 -3.18
N SER A 212 12.85 -11.91 -3.95
CA SER A 212 12.34 -13.29 -4.10
C SER A 212 12.40 -13.72 -5.57
N GLU A 213 12.69 -15.00 -5.79
CA GLU A 213 12.67 -15.62 -7.13
C GLU A 213 11.27 -16.08 -7.50
N ILE A 214 10.86 -15.75 -8.73
CA ILE A 214 9.65 -16.25 -9.36
C ILE A 214 10.08 -17.06 -10.59
N PRO A 215 10.08 -18.41 -10.51
CA PRO A 215 10.60 -19.27 -11.58
C PRO A 215 9.70 -19.32 -12.82
#